data_AF-A0A356L237-F1
#
_entry.id   AF-A0A356L237-F1
#
_cell.length_a   1.000
_cell.length_b   1.000
_cell.length_c   1.000
_cell.angle_alpha   90.00
_cell.angle_beta   90.00
_cell.angle_gamma   90.00
#
_symmetry.space_group_name_H-M   'P 1'
#
loop_
_entity.id
_entity.type
_entity.pdbx_description
1 polymer ?
#
loop_
_entity_poly.entity_id
_entity_poly.type
_entity_poly.pdbx_seq_one_letter_code
_entity_poly.pdbx_strand_id
1 'polypeptide(L)'
;MKIFAIRDEENESEKDVAYLFYYEKEKRFYIELPDDADPWETPLLLSSFLKKGQRTVNAYWSRLWVQQRIVPTDRQNLGMILRDNGLDDYDEYKLLTMTDGRCAQDSYYLVPLSKHDLPEELIKRNRQKVEDVIPLPHAQLLVFFRDGSVRKHDVRLLPEEDKRFYPGVQNEAVFR
;
A
#
# COMPACT_ATOMS: atom_id res chain seq x y z
N MET A 1 11.71 -5.09 -4.72
CA MET A 1 10.88 -4.26 -3.81
C MET A 1 11.72 -3.07 -3.41
N LYS A 2 11.18 -1.87 -3.62
CA LYS A 2 11.78 -0.60 -3.22
C LYS A 2 10.96 -0.02 -2.06
N ILE A 3 11.63 0.68 -1.15
CA ILE A 3 11.01 1.26 0.04
C ILE A 3 11.44 2.72 0.10
N PHE A 4 10.50 3.58 0.45
CA PHE A 4 10.72 4.99 0.66
C PHE A 4 10.03 5.42 1.95
N ALA A 5 10.71 6.24 2.75
CA ALA A 5 10.03 7.06 3.73
C ALA A 5 9.33 8.21 3.01
N ILE A 6 8.14 8.58 3.48
CA ILE A 6 7.45 9.80 3.11
C ILE A 6 7.75 10.79 4.23
N ARG A 7 8.29 11.95 3.88
CA ARG A 7 8.60 13.04 4.80
C ARG A 7 7.91 14.31 4.35
N ASP A 8 7.78 15.25 5.28
CA ASP A 8 7.24 16.58 5.05
C ASP A 8 8.38 17.59 5.19
N GLU A 9 8.58 18.44 4.18
CA GLU A 9 9.58 19.53 4.25
C GLU A 9 9.26 20.57 5.32
N GLU A 10 7.98 20.75 5.66
CA GLU A 10 7.54 21.71 6.66
C GLU A 10 7.71 21.18 8.09
N ASN A 11 8.01 19.89 8.26
CA ASN A 11 8.17 19.28 9.57
C ASN A 11 9.63 19.35 10.06
N GLU A 12 9.87 20.21 11.05
CA GLU A 12 11.20 20.42 11.66
C GLU A 12 11.81 19.16 12.32
N SER A 13 10.99 18.15 12.63
CA SER A 13 11.46 16.93 13.29
C SER A 13 12.08 15.89 12.34
N GLU A 14 12.06 16.14 11.02
CA GLU A 14 12.46 15.20 9.95
C GLU A 14 11.82 13.80 10.09
N LYS A 15 10.67 13.72 10.75
CA LYS A 15 9.97 12.46 11.03
C LYS A 15 9.43 11.84 9.74
N ASP A 16 9.56 10.52 9.64
CA ASP A 16 8.93 9.72 8.60
C ASP A 16 7.42 9.62 8.89
N VAL A 17 6.60 10.32 8.11
CA VAL A 17 5.13 10.38 8.30
C VAL A 17 4.42 9.13 7.78
N ALA A 18 5.02 8.45 6.80
CA ALA A 18 4.50 7.22 6.19
C ALA A 18 5.61 6.49 5.42
N TYR A 19 5.34 5.26 4.97
CA TYR A 19 6.30 4.45 4.21
C TYR A 19 5.66 3.89 2.95
N LEU A 20 6.25 4.17 1.80
CA LEU A 20 5.81 3.67 0.49
C LEU A 20 6.63 2.43 0.10
N PHE A 21 5.93 1.33 -0.18
CA PHE A 21 6.49 0.10 -0.70
C PHE A 21 6.11 -0.05 -2.17
N TYR A 22 7.10 -0.26 -3.02
CA TYR A 22 6.90 -0.58 -4.43
C TYR A 22 7.36 -2.01 -4.75
N TYR A 23 6.42 -2.82 -5.22
CA TYR A 23 6.66 -4.18 -5.69
C TYR A 23 6.80 -4.19 -7.22
N GLU A 24 8.04 -4.26 -7.67
CA GLU A 24 8.44 -4.08 -9.08
C GLU A 24 7.79 -5.09 -10.04
N LYS A 25 7.69 -6.36 -9.63
CA LYS A 25 7.13 -7.43 -10.49
C LYS A 25 5.65 -7.21 -10.76
N GLU A 26 4.90 -6.84 -9.73
CA GLU A 26 3.45 -6.61 -9.80
C GLU A 26 3.10 -5.18 -10.21
N LYS A 27 4.08 -4.27 -10.25
CA LYS A 27 3.91 -2.81 -10.39
C LYS A 27 2.89 -2.26 -9.38
N ARG A 28 3.00 -2.68 -8.11
CA ARG A 28 2.05 -2.31 -7.05
C ARG A 28 2.69 -1.49 -5.96
N PHE A 29 1.94 -0.48 -5.51
CA PHE A 29 2.27 0.36 -4.37
C PHE A 29 1.50 -0.09 -3.14
N TYR A 30 2.10 0.02 -1.95
CA TYR A 30 1.42 -0.10 -0.67
C TYR A 30 1.98 0.99 0.25
N ILE A 31 1.13 1.56 1.10
CA ILE A 31 1.57 2.54 2.10
C ILE A 31 1.32 1.96 3.49
N GLU A 32 2.34 2.05 4.33
CA GLU A 32 2.24 1.75 5.76
C GLU A 32 2.39 3.04 6.55
N LEU A 33 1.57 3.19 7.58
CA LEU A 33 1.59 4.33 8.50
C LEU A 33 2.20 3.88 9.84
N PRO A 34 3.09 4.69 10.44
CA PRO A 34 3.60 4.44 11.80
C PRO A 34 2.47 4.20 12.81
N ASP A 35 2.76 3.46 13.88
CA ASP A 35 1.79 3.22 14.95
C ASP A 35 1.44 4.50 15.72
N ASP A 36 2.37 5.46 15.76
CA ASP A 36 2.25 6.78 16.37
C ASP A 36 1.93 7.89 15.35
N ALA A 37 1.51 7.54 14.12
CA ALA A 37 1.22 8.51 13.08
C ALA A 37 0.09 9.48 13.47
N ASP A 38 0.36 10.79 13.32
CA ASP A 38 -0.59 11.86 13.59
C ASP A 38 -1.41 12.20 12.33
N PRO A 39 -2.76 12.13 12.38
CA PRO A 39 -3.63 12.58 11.29
C PRO A 39 -3.42 14.02 10.81
N TRP A 40 -2.84 14.90 11.64
CA TRP A 40 -2.58 16.30 11.29
C TRP A 40 -1.28 16.50 10.52
N GLU A 41 -0.30 15.60 10.69
CA GLU A 41 0.99 15.62 9.97
C GLU A 41 0.96 14.74 8.70
N THR A 42 -0.06 13.90 8.58
CA THR A 42 -0.19 12.89 7.51
C THR A 42 -0.93 13.46 6.30
N PRO A 43 -0.51 13.15 5.05
CA PRO A 43 -1.22 13.59 3.84
C PRO A 43 -2.73 13.32 3.90
N LEU A 44 -3.54 14.26 3.41
CA LEU A 44 -5.01 14.23 3.58
C LEU A 44 -5.67 12.90 3.19
N LEU A 45 -5.23 12.30 2.07
CA LEU A 45 -5.74 11.00 1.65
C LEU A 45 -5.48 9.91 2.69
N LEU A 46 -4.27 9.90 3.27
CA LEU A 46 -3.80 8.92 4.23
C LEU A 46 -4.36 9.17 5.63
N SER A 47 -4.58 10.42 6.04
CA SER A 47 -5.16 10.75 7.35
C SER A 47 -6.58 10.19 7.54
N SER A 48 -7.32 10.01 6.43
CA SER A 48 -8.63 9.34 6.44
C SER A 48 -8.57 7.88 6.90
N PHE A 49 -7.44 7.19 6.69
CA PHE A 49 -7.20 5.82 7.16
C PHE A 49 -6.89 5.80 8.66
N LEU A 50 -6.04 6.73 9.11
CA LEU A 50 -5.72 6.88 10.54
C LEU A 50 -6.97 7.12 11.38
N LYS A 51 -7.88 7.99 10.91
CA LYS A 51 -9.16 8.27 11.57
C LYS A 51 -10.08 7.05 11.68
N LYS A 52 -9.87 6.03 10.85
CA LYS A 52 -10.58 4.74 10.86
C LYS A 52 -9.81 3.64 11.62
N GLY A 53 -8.69 3.97 12.26
CA GLY A 53 -7.81 3.00 12.92
C GLY A 53 -7.02 2.11 11.96
N GLN A 54 -6.92 2.48 10.68
CA GLN A 54 -6.21 1.71 9.66
C GLN A 54 -4.79 2.24 9.50
N ARG A 55 -3.80 1.34 9.62
CA ARG A 55 -2.37 1.66 9.44
C ARG A 55 -1.77 1.13 8.13
N THR A 56 -2.45 0.19 7.48
CA THR A 56 -2.06 -0.34 6.17
C THR A 56 -3.04 0.16 5.12
N VAL A 57 -2.52 0.86 4.12
CA VAL A 57 -3.27 1.34 2.97
C VAL A 57 -3.13 0.34 1.83
N ASN A 58 -4.25 -0.07 1.24
CA ASN A 58 -4.26 -1.08 0.18
C ASN A 58 -3.72 -0.53 -1.14
N ALA A 59 -3.47 -1.43 -2.10
CA ALA A 59 -2.85 -1.09 -3.37
C ALA A 59 -3.62 -0.05 -4.19
N TYR A 60 -4.95 -0.04 -4.12
CA TYR A 60 -5.78 0.92 -4.85
C TYR A 60 -5.55 2.34 -4.32
N TRP A 61 -5.67 2.54 -3.01
CA TRP A 61 -5.53 3.86 -2.40
C TRP A 61 -4.07 4.35 -2.39
N SER A 62 -3.11 3.43 -2.23
CA SER A 62 -1.69 3.77 -2.37
C SER A 62 -1.36 4.23 -3.78
N ARG A 63 -1.94 3.59 -4.81
CA ARG A 63 -1.80 4.04 -6.20
C ARG A 63 -2.43 5.41 -6.42
N LEU A 64 -3.61 5.68 -5.87
CA LEU A 64 -4.24 7.00 -5.95
C LEU A 64 -3.36 8.10 -5.33
N TRP A 65 -2.72 7.82 -4.19
CA TRP A 65 -1.77 8.76 -3.57
C TRP A 65 -0.58 9.07 -4.48
N VAL A 66 -0.04 8.05 -5.16
CA VAL A 66 1.03 8.20 -6.17
C VAL A 66 0.54 9.01 -7.37
N GLN A 67 -0.66 8.73 -7.87
CA GLN A 67 -1.25 9.43 -9.02
C GLN A 67 -1.51 10.92 -8.78
N GLN A 68 -1.74 11.34 -7.54
CA GLN A 68 -1.85 12.76 -7.17
C GLN A 68 -0.54 13.54 -7.38
N ARG A 69 0.61 12.84 -7.44
CA ARG A 69 1.95 13.46 -7.48
C ARG A 69 2.60 13.45 -8.86
N ILE A 70 2.12 12.60 -9.76
CA ILE A 70 2.68 12.43 -11.11
C ILE A 70 1.78 13.07 -12.16
N VAL A 71 2.32 13.26 -13.36
CA VAL A 71 1.58 13.82 -14.49
C VAL A 71 0.38 12.91 -14.82
N PRO A 72 -0.87 13.41 -14.85
CA PRO A 72 -2.05 12.60 -15.14
C PRO A 72 -2.02 11.96 -16.53
N THR A 73 -2.66 10.80 -16.67
CA THR A 73 -2.71 10.05 -17.93
C THR A 73 -3.52 10.73 -19.04
N ASP A 74 -4.41 11.65 -18.69
CA ASP A 74 -5.29 12.40 -19.61
C ASP A 74 -4.68 13.73 -20.08
N ARG A 75 -3.42 14.02 -19.73
CA ARG A 75 -2.71 15.23 -20.16
C ARG A 75 -2.54 15.25 -21.69
N GLN A 76 -3.02 16.31 -22.35
CA GLN A 76 -2.98 16.45 -23.82
C GLN A 76 -1.59 16.22 -24.45
N ASN A 77 -0.50 16.64 -23.78
CA ASN A 77 0.87 16.51 -24.28
C ASN A 77 1.67 15.39 -23.59
N LEU A 78 1.00 14.38 -23.01
CA LEU A 78 1.66 13.33 -22.24
C LEU A 78 2.79 12.64 -23.01
N GLY A 79 2.56 12.27 -24.26
CA GLY A 79 3.57 11.58 -25.08
C GLY A 79 4.84 12.41 -25.32
N MET A 80 4.73 13.74 -25.40
CA MET A 80 5.91 14.61 -25.47
C MET A 80 6.65 14.64 -24.13
N ILE A 81 5.91 14.82 -23.03
CA ILE A 81 6.48 14.85 -21.67
C ILE A 81 7.25 13.56 -21.37
N LEU A 82 6.70 12.40 -21.73
CA LEU A 82 7.36 11.11 -21.52
C LEU A 82 8.69 11.03 -22.29
N ARG A 83 8.69 11.39 -23.59
CA ARG A 83 9.90 11.37 -24.41
C ARG A 83 10.97 12.34 -23.92
N ASP A 84 10.58 13.54 -23.52
CA ASP A 84 11.51 14.54 -22.98
C ASP A 84 12.18 14.08 -21.67
N ASN A 85 11.54 13.16 -20.95
CA ASN A 85 12.06 12.52 -19.74
C ASN A 85 12.66 11.11 -19.99
N GLY A 86 12.86 10.71 -21.25
CA GLY A 86 13.45 9.41 -21.60
C GLY A 86 12.57 8.20 -21.26
N LEU A 87 11.24 8.38 -21.26
CA LEU A 87 10.25 7.32 -21.03
C LEU A 87 9.57 6.92 -22.33
N ASP A 88 9.63 5.63 -22.66
CA ASP A 88 8.91 5.07 -23.81
C ASP A 88 7.41 4.91 -23.54
N ASP A 89 7.07 4.58 -22.30
CA ASP A 89 5.70 4.31 -21.84
C ASP A 89 5.44 5.00 -20.50
N TYR A 90 4.15 5.16 -20.18
CA TYR A 90 3.72 5.69 -18.88
C TYR A 90 4.04 4.71 -17.76
N ASP A 91 5.01 5.07 -16.90
CA ASP A 91 5.43 4.29 -15.75
C ASP A 91 5.31 5.14 -14.48
N GLU A 92 4.29 4.81 -13.66
CA GLU A 92 3.97 5.55 -12.43
C GLU A 92 5.15 5.59 -11.46
N TYR A 93 5.92 4.50 -11.35
CA TYR A 93 7.07 4.44 -10.45
C TYR A 93 8.20 5.34 -10.96
N LYS A 94 8.55 5.26 -12.24
CA LYS A 94 9.61 6.11 -12.80
C LYS A 94 9.27 7.59 -12.67
N LEU A 95 8.04 7.98 -13.05
CA LEU A 95 7.55 9.35 -12.93
C LEU A 95 7.60 9.85 -11.49
N LEU A 96 7.19 9.02 -10.53
CA LEU A 96 7.23 9.37 -9.11
C LEU A 96 8.67 9.59 -8.62
N THR A 97 9.60 8.71 -8.99
CA THR A 97 11.00 8.80 -8.55
C THR A 97 11.80 9.89 -9.25
N MET A 98 11.38 10.37 -10.42
CA MET A 98 12.04 11.49 -11.10
C MET A 98 11.92 12.80 -10.32
N THR A 99 10.88 12.94 -9.50
CA THR A 99 10.64 14.14 -8.69
C THR A 99 10.78 13.88 -7.20
N ASP A 100 11.34 12.72 -6.80
CA ASP A 100 11.35 12.27 -5.40
C ASP A 100 9.96 12.34 -4.74
N GLY A 101 8.90 12.05 -5.52
CA GLY A 101 7.51 12.11 -5.07
C GLY A 101 6.95 13.51 -4.79
N ARG A 102 7.70 14.57 -5.12
CA ARG A 102 7.30 15.96 -4.94
C ARG A 102 6.23 16.36 -5.93
N CYS A 103 5.33 17.23 -5.49
CA CYS A 103 4.31 17.84 -6.33
C CYS A 103 3.98 19.26 -5.85
N ALA A 104 3.22 20.02 -6.64
CA ALA A 104 2.84 21.39 -6.29
C ALA A 104 1.67 21.49 -5.28
N GLN A 105 1.09 20.36 -4.86
CA GLN A 105 -0.11 20.33 -4.01
C GLN A 105 0.22 20.30 -2.52
N ASP A 106 1.39 19.77 -2.16
CA ASP A 106 1.84 19.57 -0.79
C ASP A 106 3.38 19.55 -0.71
N SER A 107 3.90 19.55 0.51
CA SER A 107 5.33 19.57 0.86
C SER A 107 5.92 18.17 1.08
N TYR A 108 5.19 17.10 0.73
CA TYR A 108 5.66 15.75 0.98
C TYR A 108 6.63 15.25 -0.11
N TYR A 109 7.59 14.43 0.31
CA TYR A 109 8.59 13.85 -0.58
C TYR A 109 9.06 12.48 -0.11
N LEU A 110 9.75 11.77 -1.00
CA LEU A 110 10.24 10.41 -0.82
C LEU A 110 11.73 10.41 -0.53
N VAL A 111 12.11 9.69 0.51
CA VAL A 111 13.50 9.38 0.82
C VAL A 111 13.71 7.87 0.66
N PRO A 112 14.61 7.41 -0.24
CA PRO A 112 14.91 6.00 -0.38
C PRO A 112 15.37 5.39 0.94
N LEU A 113 14.81 4.24 1.29
CA LEU A 113 15.05 3.60 2.59
C LEU A 113 15.46 2.13 2.39
N SER A 114 16.46 1.68 3.15
CA SER A 114 16.88 0.27 3.11
C SER A 114 15.97 -0.59 3.98
N LYS A 115 15.86 -1.89 3.70
CA LYS A 115 15.07 -2.80 4.54
C LYS A 115 15.52 -2.84 6.00
N HIS A 116 16.78 -2.50 6.27
CA HIS A 116 17.36 -2.53 7.61
C HIS A 116 16.99 -1.30 8.44
N ASP A 117 16.61 -0.20 7.77
CA ASP A 117 16.24 1.06 8.41
C ASP A 117 14.72 1.17 8.62
N LEU A 118 13.96 0.11 8.32
CA LEU A 118 12.53 0.07 8.57
C LEU A 118 12.26 -0.01 10.08
N PRO A 119 11.28 0.75 10.59
CA PRO A 119 10.85 0.62 11.98
C PRO A 119 10.42 -0.80 12.34
N GLU A 120 10.72 -1.22 13.57
CA GLU A 120 10.46 -2.58 14.06
C GLU A 120 8.97 -2.94 14.01
N GLU A 121 8.09 -1.96 14.28
CA GLU A 121 6.64 -2.15 14.23
C GLU A 121 6.15 -2.51 12.82
N LEU A 122 6.74 -1.92 11.78
CA LEU A 122 6.41 -2.23 10.39
C LEU A 122 6.92 -3.61 9.99
N ILE A 123 8.13 -3.98 10.44
CA ILE A 123 8.69 -5.30 10.22
C ILE A 123 7.78 -6.36 10.88
N LYS A 124 7.37 -6.13 12.13
CA LYS A 124 6.47 -7.00 12.87
C LYS A 124 5.11 -7.13 12.17
N ARG A 125 4.50 -6.01 11.76
CA ARG A 125 3.22 -6.00 11.04
C ARG A 125 3.31 -6.71 9.70
N ASN A 126 4.41 -6.52 8.95
CA ASN A 126 4.61 -7.19 7.67
C ASN A 126 4.81 -8.71 7.80
N ARG A 127 5.41 -9.18 8.89
CA ARG A 127 5.52 -10.62 9.20
C ARG A 127 4.16 -11.28 9.49
N GLN A 128 3.20 -10.52 10.02
CA GLN A 128 1.85 -11.01 10.28
C GLN A 128 0.93 -10.96 9.03
N LYS A 129 1.45 -10.58 7.86
CA LYS A 129 0.66 -10.60 6.63
C LYS A 129 0.51 -12.03 6.09
N VAL A 130 -0.62 -12.28 5.45
CA VAL A 130 -0.91 -13.52 4.73
C VAL A 130 0.10 -13.69 3.60
N GLU A 131 0.72 -14.86 3.56
CA GLU A 131 1.62 -15.31 2.50
C GLU A 131 0.87 -16.17 1.48
N ASP A 132 0.05 -17.11 1.97
CA ASP A 132 -0.74 -18.00 1.13
C ASP A 132 -2.03 -18.44 1.83
N VAL A 133 -3.01 -18.88 1.04
CA VAL A 133 -4.29 -19.40 1.54
C VAL A 133 -4.69 -20.62 0.74
N ILE A 134 -4.92 -21.73 1.43
CA ILE A 134 -5.42 -22.97 0.83
C ILE A 134 -6.87 -23.19 1.26
N PRO A 135 -7.82 -23.29 0.32
CA PRO A 135 -9.18 -23.70 0.65
C PRO A 135 -9.23 -25.17 1.04
N LEU A 136 -9.99 -25.48 2.09
CA LEU A 136 -10.24 -26.82 2.61
C LEU A 136 -11.75 -27.15 2.51
N PRO A 137 -12.14 -28.43 2.59
CA PRO A 137 -13.55 -28.82 2.67
C PRO A 137 -14.30 -28.11 3.81
N HIS A 138 -15.62 -28.02 3.68
CA HIS A 138 -16.50 -27.42 4.68
C HIS A 138 -16.24 -25.93 4.98
N ALA A 139 -15.92 -25.15 3.94
CA ALA A 139 -15.70 -23.70 4.04
C ALA A 139 -14.59 -23.30 5.04
N GLN A 140 -13.52 -24.10 5.09
CA GLN A 140 -12.37 -23.85 5.94
C GLN A 140 -11.20 -23.30 5.13
N LEU A 141 -10.41 -22.42 5.72
CA LEU A 141 -9.18 -21.90 5.13
C LEU A 141 -7.99 -22.30 5.98
N LEU A 142 -6.92 -22.73 5.32
CA LEU A 142 -5.59 -22.82 5.91
C LEU A 142 -4.80 -21.60 5.46
N VAL A 143 -4.54 -20.68 6.38
CA VAL A 143 -3.88 -19.41 6.12
C VAL A 143 -2.44 -19.50 6.60
N PHE A 144 -1.51 -19.27 5.68
CA PHE A 144 -0.08 -19.21 5.93
C PHE A 144 0.33 -17.74 6.07
N PHE A 145 1.10 -17.44 7.12
CA PHE A 145 1.59 -16.10 7.39
C PHE A 145 3.09 -16.04 7.14
N ARG A 146 3.60 -14.84 6.82
CA ARG A 146 5.03 -14.60 6.55
C ARG A 146 5.94 -14.83 7.76
N ASP A 147 5.37 -14.94 8.97
CA ASP A 147 6.08 -15.31 10.19
C ASP A 147 6.24 -16.84 10.35
N GLY A 148 5.77 -17.62 9.37
CA GLY A 148 5.78 -19.08 9.39
C GLY A 148 4.63 -19.68 10.20
N SER A 149 3.79 -18.87 10.84
CA SER A 149 2.60 -19.38 11.50
C SER A 149 1.55 -19.83 10.48
N VAL A 150 0.79 -20.85 10.87
CA VAL A 150 -0.31 -21.39 10.08
C VAL A 150 -1.55 -21.39 10.94
N ARG A 151 -2.65 -20.84 10.43
CA ARG A 151 -3.92 -20.80 11.14
C ARG A 151 -5.02 -21.42 10.30
N LYS A 152 -5.87 -22.21 10.96
CA LYS A 152 -7.08 -22.76 10.37
C LYS A 152 -8.27 -21.89 10.77
N HIS A 153 -9.02 -21.40 9.80
CA HIS A 153 -10.23 -20.61 10.04
C HIS A 153 -11.46 -21.22 9.37
N ASP A 154 -12.59 -21.13 10.05
CA ASP A 154 -13.91 -21.46 9.50
C ASP A 154 -14.58 -20.18 9.02
N VAL A 155 -14.77 -20.07 7.71
CA VAL A 155 -15.28 -18.85 7.07
C VAL A 155 -16.77 -18.65 7.39
N ARG A 156 -17.47 -19.69 7.84
CA ARG A 156 -18.88 -19.60 8.27
C ARG A 156 -19.06 -18.82 9.57
N LEU A 157 -17.98 -18.61 10.32
CA LEU A 157 -17.96 -17.82 11.55
C LEU A 157 -17.69 -16.33 11.31
N LEU A 158 -17.59 -15.89 10.04
CA LEU A 158 -17.42 -14.47 9.74
C LEU A 158 -18.63 -13.65 10.23
N PRO A 159 -18.42 -12.40 10.70
CA PRO A 159 -19.49 -11.52 11.14
C PRO A 159 -20.55 -11.29 10.05
N GLU A 160 -21.80 -11.05 10.45
CA GLU A 160 -22.93 -10.87 9.52
C GLU A 160 -22.75 -9.73 8.50
N GLU A 161 -21.86 -8.77 8.78
CA GLU A 161 -21.55 -7.64 7.90
C GLU A 161 -20.81 -8.07 6.61
N ASP A 162 -20.24 -9.28 6.59
CA ASP A 162 -19.53 -9.86 5.45
C ASP A 162 -20.40 -10.79 4.59
N LYS A 163 -21.73 -10.64 4.66
CA LYS A 163 -22.72 -11.42 3.89
C LYS A 163 -22.51 -11.43 2.36
N ARG A 164 -21.74 -10.49 1.83
CA ARG A 164 -21.38 -10.40 0.40
C ARG A 164 -20.59 -11.62 -0.11
N PHE A 165 -19.90 -12.34 0.76
CA PHE A 165 -19.09 -13.49 0.39
C PHE A 165 -19.82 -14.84 0.50
N TYR A 166 -21.03 -14.86 1.10
CA TYR A 166 -21.79 -16.09 1.34
C TYR A 166 -22.02 -16.95 0.09
N PRO A 167 -22.33 -16.40 -1.10
CA PRO A 167 -22.52 -17.22 -2.30
C PRO A 167 -21.27 -18.05 -2.66
N GLY A 168 -20.07 -17.49 -2.46
CA GLY A 168 -18.81 -18.21 -2.69
C GLY A 168 -18.47 -19.19 -1.56
N VAL A 169 -18.88 -18.89 -0.32
CA VAL A 169 -18.62 -19.74 0.85
C VAL A 169 -19.54 -20.96 0.89
N GLN A 170 -20.78 -20.84 0.44
CA GLN A 170 -21.77 -21.93 0.47
C GLN A 170 -21.65 -22.90 -0.71
N ASN A 171 -21.03 -22.47 -1.81
CA ASN A 171 -20.83 -23.30 -2.99
C ASN A 171 -19.45 -23.95 -2.96
N GLU A 172 -19.36 -25.23 -2.61
CA GLU A 172 -18.07 -25.96 -2.53
C GLU A 172 -17.28 -25.97 -3.84
N ALA A 173 -17.94 -25.91 -5.00
CA ALA A 173 -17.27 -25.87 -6.30
C ALA A 173 -16.66 -24.50 -6.62
N VAL A 174 -17.14 -23.43 -5.96
CA VAL A 174 -16.59 -22.07 -6.09
C VAL A 174 -15.57 -21.79 -4.99
N PHE A 175 -15.73 -22.41 -3.82
CA PHE A 175 -14.83 -22.24 -2.68
C PHE A 175 -13.48 -22.94 -2.87
N ARG A 176 -13.44 -24.05 -3.59
CA ARG A 176 -12.22 -24.81 -3.91
C ARG A 176 -11.57 -24.33 -5.19
#